data_AF-A0A395HSR6-F1
#
_entry.id   AF-A0A395HSR6-F1
#
_cell.length_a   1.000
_cell.length_b   1.000
_cell.length_c   1.000
_cell.angle_alpha   90.00
_cell.angle_beta   90.00
_cell.angle_gamma   90.00
#
_symmetry.space_group_name_H-M   'P 1'
#
loop_
_entity.id
_entity.type
_entity.pdbx_description
1 polymer ?
#
loop_
_entity_poly.entity_id
_entity_poly.type
_entity_poly.pdbx_seq_one_letter_code
_entity_poly.pdbx_strand_id
1 'polypeptide(L)'
;MTASTSNEIYLPTEIVVQIMSYVSDNSDKPARRQATLYACCLVSRQWYSAAIPYLYERPILRFGSSFSQFAATISPPLNVARRNKLRLGSFVRRLDLSGLVHHSSPSLTARLLGKVKESLVVFSAPRVSFAINSLPALSKCTQLQSLDLFLVGEPFPFLEFKRSLSKLSKLTTLRLPRTHNLTPPAPGSTAPSPSTIPWPPRLQNLQITGDFTNNPSLTPHFTWPPNLTSLILKNCKDLDSSPLTTVLLTDPSLPTTLKRLKIDPSNKLSLTFVNRLPLTMPDLDYLSVPGDTVDFTFFENLDERMQLLRQPLALRTLELDQPCSDTAASLMYFTPPTLVHALQNGLANVRSIGISDAWELKGGEVEEIDAMLRSRFSKKKQQQQPRVNGHVDAGGIPSPPTSVDEDTGEGVDNDDDDDDDDVDDDIGVYYI
;
A
#
# COMPACT_ATOMS: atom_id res chain seq x y z
N MET A 1 60.29 -28.48 12.34
CA MET A 1 59.56 -27.21 12.17
C MET A 1 58.09 -27.50 12.44
N THR A 2 57.65 -27.24 13.67
CA THR A 2 56.30 -27.51 14.16
C THR A 2 55.38 -26.38 13.72
N ALA A 3 54.37 -26.71 12.90
CA ALA A 3 53.32 -25.78 12.51
C ALA A 3 52.56 -25.33 13.77
N SER A 4 52.59 -24.04 14.06
CA SER A 4 51.73 -23.43 15.08
C SER A 4 50.28 -23.62 14.66
N THR A 5 49.55 -24.45 15.39
CA THR A 5 48.09 -24.56 15.28
C THR A 5 47.48 -23.24 15.75
N SER A 6 47.21 -22.34 14.82
CA SER A 6 46.38 -21.16 15.06
C SER A 6 45.02 -21.63 15.56
N ASN A 7 44.69 -21.33 16.83
CA ASN A 7 43.37 -21.58 17.39
C ASN A 7 42.35 -20.75 16.61
N GLU A 8 41.63 -21.39 15.69
CA GLU A 8 40.49 -20.80 15.02
C GLU A 8 39.43 -20.46 16.07
N ILE A 9 39.16 -19.17 16.27
CA ILE A 9 38.12 -18.71 17.19
C ILE A 9 36.77 -18.91 16.49
N TYR A 10 36.05 -19.95 16.88
CA TYR A 10 34.69 -20.21 16.40
C TYR A 10 33.70 -19.36 17.18
N LEU A 11 32.89 -18.57 16.46
CA LEU A 11 31.75 -17.88 17.06
C LEU A 11 30.60 -18.89 17.31
N PRO A 12 29.81 -18.74 18.38
CA PRO A 12 28.56 -19.49 18.54
C PRO A 12 27.62 -19.25 17.36
N THR A 13 26.88 -20.28 16.96
CA THR A 13 26.02 -20.22 15.76
C THR A 13 24.93 -19.16 15.89
N GLU A 14 24.43 -18.95 17.10
CA GLU A 14 23.44 -17.95 17.46
C GLU A 14 23.93 -16.54 17.12
N ILE A 15 25.19 -16.26 17.42
CA ILE A 15 25.82 -14.97 17.11
C ILE A 15 25.96 -14.80 15.60
N VAL A 16 26.39 -15.85 14.89
CA VAL A 16 26.48 -15.80 13.42
C VAL A 16 25.10 -15.55 12.80
N VAL A 17 24.04 -16.18 13.31
CA VAL A 17 22.66 -15.96 12.85
C VAL A 17 22.19 -14.53 13.14
N GLN A 18 22.48 -13.99 14.33
CA GLN A 18 22.18 -12.59 14.66
C GLN A 18 22.89 -11.60 13.72
N ILE A 19 24.18 -11.85 13.42
CA ILE A 19 24.94 -11.07 12.43
C ILE A 19 24.25 -11.16 11.06
N MET A 20 23.85 -12.35 10.61
CA MET A 20 23.17 -12.50 9.31
C MET A 20 21.81 -11.77 9.27
N SER A 21 21.05 -11.80 10.36
CA SER A 21 19.80 -11.03 10.47
C SER A 21 20.08 -9.54 10.36
N TYR A 22 21.04 -9.03 11.15
CA TYR A 22 21.43 -7.63 11.12
C TYR A 22 21.90 -7.18 9.73
N VAL A 23 22.73 -7.97 9.06
CA VAL A 23 23.20 -7.68 7.69
C VAL A 23 22.05 -7.71 6.68
N SER A 24 21.10 -8.65 6.83
CA SER A 24 19.94 -8.75 5.95
C SER A 24 19.01 -7.54 6.08
N ASP A 25 18.84 -7.04 7.30
CA ASP A 25 17.85 -5.99 7.61
C ASP A 25 18.41 -4.57 7.42
N ASN A 26 19.68 -4.32 7.76
CA ASN A 26 20.31 -2.98 7.72
C ASN A 26 21.05 -2.67 6.42
N SER A 27 20.83 -3.45 5.36
CA SER A 27 21.45 -3.16 4.06
C SER A 27 20.58 -2.18 3.25
N ASP A 28 21.00 -0.91 3.16
CA ASP A 28 20.29 0.14 2.40
C ASP A 28 20.03 -0.22 0.93
N LYS A 29 20.92 -1.04 0.34
CA LYS A 29 20.86 -1.42 -1.08
C LYS A 29 20.73 -2.94 -1.23
N PRO A 30 19.71 -3.44 -1.96
CA PRO A 30 19.54 -4.88 -2.21
C PRO A 30 20.79 -5.54 -2.83
N ALA A 31 21.46 -4.86 -3.76
CA ALA A 31 22.65 -5.41 -4.42
C ALA A 31 23.80 -5.63 -3.41
N ARG A 32 24.01 -4.68 -2.49
CA ARG A 32 25.01 -4.79 -1.43
C ARG A 32 24.66 -5.93 -0.46
N ARG A 33 23.38 -6.06 -0.10
CA ARG A 33 22.87 -7.17 0.71
C ARG A 33 23.24 -8.52 0.10
N GLN A 34 22.90 -8.75 -1.17
CA GLN A 34 23.16 -10.02 -1.84
C GLN A 34 24.65 -10.32 -1.96
N ALA A 35 25.48 -9.31 -2.30
CA ALA A 35 26.93 -9.47 -2.38
C ALA A 35 27.55 -9.82 -1.01
N THR A 36 27.08 -9.16 0.06
CA THR A 36 27.58 -9.40 1.43
C THR A 36 27.20 -10.80 1.92
N LEU A 37 25.93 -11.20 1.77
CA LEU A 37 25.47 -12.53 2.15
C LEU A 37 26.16 -13.64 1.33
N TYR A 38 26.43 -13.39 0.05
CA TYR A 38 27.24 -14.28 -0.77
C TYR A 38 28.66 -14.42 -0.23
N ALA A 39 29.33 -13.31 0.12
CA ALA A 39 30.66 -13.35 0.73
C ALA A 39 30.66 -14.11 2.06
N CYS A 40 29.64 -13.92 2.91
CA CYS A 40 29.46 -14.70 4.14
C CYS A 40 29.38 -16.20 3.87
N CYS A 41 28.70 -16.62 2.81
CA CYS A 41 28.62 -18.03 2.43
C CYS A 41 29.98 -18.66 2.07
N LEU A 42 31.00 -17.86 1.77
CA LEU A 42 32.34 -18.31 1.40
C LEU A 42 33.31 -18.41 2.59
N VAL A 43 32.92 -17.93 3.78
CA VAL A 43 33.79 -17.89 4.97
C VAL A 43 34.03 -19.29 5.53
N SER A 44 32.97 -19.99 5.93
CA SER A 44 33.05 -21.34 6.50
C SER A 44 31.70 -22.06 6.38
N ARG A 45 31.65 -23.35 6.74
CA ARG A 45 30.39 -24.12 6.73
C ARG A 45 29.32 -23.55 7.65
N GLN A 46 29.72 -23.04 8.82
CA GLN A 46 28.78 -22.43 9.77
C GLN A 46 28.16 -21.16 9.19
N TRP A 47 29.00 -20.30 8.60
CA TRP A 47 28.55 -19.07 7.95
C TRP A 47 27.70 -19.36 6.72
N TYR A 48 28.04 -20.38 5.93
CA TYR A 48 27.20 -20.87 4.84
C TYR A 48 25.80 -21.26 5.34
N SER A 49 25.72 -22.13 6.35
CA SER A 49 24.45 -22.60 6.90
C SER A 49 23.59 -21.46 7.47
N ALA A 50 24.22 -20.47 8.11
CA ALA A 50 23.52 -19.30 8.64
C ALA A 50 23.10 -18.30 7.54
N ALA A 51 23.93 -18.06 6.53
CA ALA A 51 23.71 -17.02 5.52
C ALA A 51 22.80 -17.48 4.36
N ILE A 52 22.80 -18.78 4.03
CA ILE A 52 22.08 -19.31 2.86
C ILE A 52 20.57 -19.01 2.86
N PRO A 53 19.83 -19.04 4.00
CA PRO A 53 18.41 -18.72 4.01
C PRO A 53 18.17 -17.25 3.64
N TYR A 54 18.96 -16.33 4.22
CA TYR A 54 18.88 -14.90 3.94
C TYR A 54 19.27 -14.58 2.50
N LEU A 55 20.29 -15.27 1.95
CA LEU A 55 20.73 -15.06 0.57
C LEU A 55 19.60 -15.39 -0.42
N TYR A 56 18.90 -16.51 -0.21
CA TYR A 56 17.82 -16.96 -1.09
C TYR A 56 16.45 -16.34 -0.76
N GLU A 57 16.30 -15.62 0.34
CA GLU A 57 15.03 -15.01 0.75
C GLU A 57 14.45 -14.04 -0.30
N ARG A 58 15.31 -13.21 -0.87
CA ARG A 58 14.96 -12.17 -1.86
C ARG A 58 16.06 -12.08 -2.93
N PRO A 59 16.12 -13.04 -3.87
CA PRO A 59 17.12 -13.03 -4.93
C PRO A 59 16.90 -11.86 -5.89
N ILE A 60 17.99 -11.23 -6.33
CA ILE A 60 17.97 -10.17 -7.35
C ILE A 60 18.15 -10.79 -8.72
N LEU A 61 17.08 -10.78 -9.51
CA LEU A 61 17.00 -11.46 -10.80
C LEU A 61 16.84 -10.45 -11.96
N ARG A 62 17.56 -9.32 -11.90
CA ARG A 62 17.43 -8.23 -12.89
C ARG A 62 17.95 -8.60 -14.27
N PHE A 63 18.89 -9.54 -14.35
CA PHE A 63 19.55 -9.92 -15.60
C PHE A 63 19.25 -11.37 -15.97
N GLY A 64 19.16 -11.66 -17.26
CA GLY A 64 18.89 -13.01 -17.78
C GLY A 64 19.89 -14.07 -17.29
N SER A 65 21.17 -13.70 -17.16
CA SER A 65 22.23 -14.58 -16.64
C SER A 65 21.97 -14.98 -15.17
N SER A 66 21.69 -13.99 -14.32
CA SER A 66 21.35 -14.22 -12.91
C SER A 66 20.09 -15.07 -12.74
N PHE A 67 19.06 -14.81 -13.57
CA PHE A 67 17.85 -15.63 -13.60
C PHE A 67 18.15 -17.07 -14.03
N SER A 68 18.96 -17.26 -15.07
CA SER A 68 19.28 -18.60 -15.57
C SER A 68 20.02 -19.44 -14.53
N GLN A 69 21.00 -18.84 -13.84
CA GLN A 69 21.73 -19.50 -12.75
C GLN A 69 20.79 -19.85 -11.58
N PHE A 70 19.93 -18.90 -11.19
CA PHE A 70 18.94 -19.12 -10.14
C PHE A 70 17.95 -20.23 -10.51
N ALA A 71 17.38 -20.18 -11.71
CA ALA A 71 16.43 -21.16 -12.21
C ALA A 71 17.05 -22.56 -12.33
N ALA A 72 18.30 -22.66 -12.79
CA ALA A 72 19.05 -23.92 -12.83
C ALA A 72 19.29 -24.49 -11.42
N THR A 73 19.51 -23.61 -10.43
CA THR A 73 19.78 -24.01 -9.04
C THR A 73 18.50 -24.45 -8.31
N ILE A 74 17.42 -23.67 -8.40
CA ILE A 74 16.16 -23.93 -7.68
C ILE A 74 15.29 -24.96 -8.40
N SER A 75 15.27 -24.89 -9.72
CA SER A 75 14.42 -25.70 -10.58
C SER A 75 15.24 -26.41 -11.68
N PRO A 76 16.23 -27.24 -11.31
CA PRO A 76 17.06 -27.96 -12.26
C PRO A 76 16.21 -28.83 -13.21
N PRO A 77 16.73 -29.16 -14.42
CA PRO A 77 16.08 -30.11 -15.32
C PRO A 77 15.77 -31.44 -14.61
N LEU A 78 14.70 -32.13 -15.01
CA LEU A 78 14.17 -33.31 -14.30
C LEU A 78 15.23 -34.37 -13.99
N ASN A 79 16.18 -34.59 -14.90
CA ASN A 79 17.24 -35.59 -14.76
C ASN A 79 18.22 -35.24 -13.63
N VAL A 80 18.42 -33.94 -13.36
CA VAL A 80 19.28 -33.42 -12.28
C VAL A 80 18.48 -33.21 -10.99
N ALA A 81 17.20 -32.82 -11.11
CA ALA A 81 16.32 -32.54 -9.98
C ALA A 81 16.14 -33.74 -9.03
N ARG A 82 16.19 -34.98 -9.52
CA ARG A 82 16.10 -36.18 -8.66
C ARG A 82 17.30 -36.35 -7.73
N ARG A 83 18.45 -35.75 -8.06
CA ARG A 83 19.68 -35.81 -7.26
C ARG A 83 19.85 -34.63 -6.32
N ASN A 84 19.14 -33.53 -6.58
CA ASN A 84 19.23 -32.33 -5.75
C ASN A 84 18.37 -32.47 -4.48
N LYS A 85 19.02 -32.78 -3.35
CA LYS A 85 18.38 -32.85 -2.03
C LYS A 85 18.18 -31.48 -1.37
N LEU A 86 18.88 -30.45 -1.85
CA LEU A 86 18.84 -29.11 -1.26
C LEU A 86 17.55 -28.40 -1.71
N ARG A 87 16.62 -28.22 -0.77
CA ARG A 87 15.34 -27.53 -1.00
C ARG A 87 15.50 -26.01 -0.89
N LEU A 88 16.46 -25.43 -1.62
CA LEU A 88 16.74 -23.98 -1.57
C LEU A 88 15.52 -23.12 -1.93
N GLY A 89 14.57 -23.66 -2.72
CA GLY A 89 13.32 -23.00 -3.04
C GLY A 89 12.46 -22.67 -1.81
N SER A 90 12.61 -23.43 -0.72
CA SER A 90 11.90 -23.20 0.55
C SER A 90 12.39 -21.99 1.35
N PHE A 91 13.51 -21.38 0.94
CA PHE A 91 13.98 -20.13 1.51
C PHE A 91 13.43 -18.92 0.77
N VAL A 92 12.95 -19.08 -0.47
CA VAL A 92 12.52 -17.97 -1.31
C VAL A 92 11.18 -17.42 -0.79
N ARG A 93 11.21 -16.20 -0.25
CA ARG A 93 10.03 -15.50 0.26
C ARG A 93 9.55 -14.41 -0.68
N ARG A 94 10.46 -13.75 -1.39
CA ARG A 94 10.13 -12.67 -2.33
C ARG A 94 10.73 -13.00 -3.69
N LEU A 95 9.87 -13.23 -4.68
CA LEU A 95 10.29 -13.54 -6.04
C LEU A 95 9.77 -12.46 -6.99
N ASP A 96 10.69 -11.61 -7.45
CA ASP A 96 10.39 -10.56 -8.43
C ASP A 96 10.96 -10.95 -9.79
N LEU A 97 10.06 -11.21 -10.74
CA LEU A 97 10.39 -11.53 -12.13
C LEU A 97 9.93 -10.43 -13.10
N SER A 98 9.48 -9.28 -12.59
CA SER A 98 8.91 -8.18 -13.40
C SER A 98 9.88 -7.66 -14.46
N GLY A 99 11.19 -7.62 -14.14
CA GLY A 99 12.25 -7.19 -15.06
C GLY A 99 12.62 -8.22 -16.14
N LEU A 100 12.03 -9.42 -16.12
CA LEU A 100 12.37 -10.50 -17.04
C LEU A 100 11.33 -10.59 -18.17
N VAL A 101 11.72 -10.12 -19.36
CA VAL A 101 10.82 -10.12 -20.53
C VAL A 101 10.94 -11.42 -21.34
N HIS A 102 12.15 -11.82 -21.75
CA HIS A 102 12.36 -12.98 -22.65
C HIS A 102 13.21 -14.11 -22.07
N HIS A 103 13.57 -14.02 -20.78
CA HIS A 103 14.52 -14.96 -20.17
C HIS A 103 13.87 -16.18 -19.50
N SER A 104 12.54 -16.24 -19.48
CA SER A 104 11.77 -17.34 -18.90
C SER A 104 10.72 -17.85 -19.89
N SER A 105 10.30 -19.09 -19.73
CA SER A 105 9.18 -19.69 -20.46
C SER A 105 8.02 -19.96 -19.50
N PRO A 106 6.76 -20.02 -19.98
CA PRO A 106 5.62 -20.36 -19.14
C PRO A 106 5.83 -21.63 -18.32
N SER A 107 6.41 -22.67 -18.91
CA SER A 107 6.70 -23.93 -18.23
C SER A 107 7.75 -23.79 -17.14
N LEU A 108 8.78 -22.96 -17.36
CA LEU A 108 9.81 -22.70 -16.35
C LEU A 108 9.24 -21.89 -15.18
N THR A 109 8.44 -20.86 -15.45
CA THR A 109 7.77 -20.05 -14.41
C THR A 109 6.86 -20.91 -13.54
N ALA A 110 6.01 -21.76 -14.14
CA ALA A 110 5.13 -22.66 -13.38
C ALA A 110 5.93 -23.66 -12.52
N ARG A 111 7.03 -24.21 -13.05
CA ARG A 111 7.90 -25.13 -12.32
C ARG A 111 8.61 -24.43 -11.17
N LEU A 112 9.10 -23.21 -11.39
CA LEU A 112 9.74 -22.39 -10.37
C LEU A 112 8.78 -22.07 -9.22
N LEU A 113 7.56 -21.62 -9.54
CA LEU A 113 6.49 -21.41 -8.54
C LEU A 113 6.23 -22.70 -7.74
N GLY A 114 6.19 -23.85 -8.42
CA GLY A 114 6.03 -25.15 -7.76
C GLY A 114 7.16 -25.50 -6.77
N LYS A 115 8.35 -24.92 -6.93
CA LYS A 115 9.51 -25.12 -6.04
C LYS A 115 9.57 -24.12 -4.88
N VAL A 116 8.97 -22.94 -5.03
CA VAL A 116 8.96 -21.88 -3.99
C VAL A 116 7.63 -21.78 -3.23
N LYS A 117 6.60 -22.53 -3.64
CA LYS A 117 5.23 -22.48 -3.11
C LYS A 117 5.09 -22.54 -1.57
N GLU A 118 6.02 -23.18 -0.88
CA GLU A 118 5.94 -23.40 0.57
C GLU A 118 6.26 -22.13 1.37
N SER A 119 7.09 -21.25 0.82
CA SER A 119 7.64 -20.07 1.52
C SER A 119 7.32 -18.75 0.85
N LEU A 120 6.80 -18.75 -0.38
CA LEU A 120 6.59 -17.53 -1.17
C LEU A 120 5.53 -16.61 -0.52
N VAL A 121 5.95 -15.39 -0.17
CA VAL A 121 5.14 -14.34 0.45
C VAL A 121 4.82 -13.22 -0.54
N VAL A 122 5.78 -12.84 -1.39
CA VAL A 122 5.61 -11.78 -2.40
C VAL A 122 6.00 -12.32 -3.77
N PHE A 123 5.13 -12.14 -4.75
CA PHE A 123 5.40 -12.53 -6.14
C PHE A 123 5.04 -11.43 -7.11
N SER A 124 6.01 -11.04 -7.95
CA SER A 124 5.79 -10.15 -9.09
C SER A 124 6.01 -10.92 -10.38
N ALA A 125 4.95 -11.05 -11.17
CA ALA A 125 4.96 -11.87 -12.38
C ALA A 125 5.72 -11.18 -13.53
N PRO A 126 6.41 -11.97 -14.37
CA PRO A 126 7.00 -11.49 -15.61
C PRO A 126 5.92 -11.16 -16.65
N ARG A 127 6.21 -10.26 -17.59
CA ARG A 127 5.25 -9.83 -18.62
C ARG A 127 4.76 -10.97 -19.52
N VAL A 128 5.68 -11.81 -20.02
CA VAL A 128 5.39 -12.77 -21.10
C VAL A 128 5.26 -14.21 -20.60
N SER A 129 5.99 -14.58 -19.53
CA SER A 129 6.13 -15.98 -19.13
C SER A 129 5.23 -16.39 -17.98
N PHE A 130 4.27 -15.56 -17.56
CA PHE A 130 3.20 -15.95 -16.66
C PHE A 130 1.92 -16.17 -17.46
N ALA A 131 1.42 -17.41 -17.44
CA ALA A 131 0.25 -17.83 -18.23
C ALA A 131 -0.62 -18.79 -17.42
N ILE A 132 -1.70 -19.28 -18.03
CA ILE A 132 -2.69 -20.18 -17.40
C ILE A 132 -2.07 -21.41 -16.72
N ASN A 133 -0.98 -21.94 -17.26
CA ASN A 133 -0.24 -23.09 -16.71
C ASN A 133 0.45 -22.79 -15.36
N SER A 134 0.60 -21.52 -15.00
CA SER A 134 1.16 -21.07 -13.72
C SER A 134 0.12 -21.05 -12.60
N LEU A 135 -1.17 -20.99 -12.94
CA LEU A 135 -2.27 -20.92 -11.96
C LEU A 135 -2.32 -22.13 -10.99
N PRO A 136 -2.13 -23.39 -11.43
CA PRO A 136 -2.09 -24.52 -10.50
C PRO A 136 -0.95 -24.45 -9.49
N ALA A 137 0.22 -23.94 -9.90
CA ALA A 137 1.35 -23.74 -9.01
C ALA A 137 1.11 -22.57 -8.05
N LEU A 138 0.60 -21.45 -8.58
CA LEU A 138 0.21 -20.27 -7.79
C LEU A 138 -0.80 -20.62 -6.70
N SER A 139 -1.81 -21.42 -7.03
CA SER A 139 -2.87 -21.82 -6.08
C SER A 139 -2.36 -22.64 -4.88
N LYS A 140 -1.11 -23.12 -4.94
CA LYS A 140 -0.43 -23.85 -3.85
C LYS A 140 0.46 -22.95 -3.00
N CYS A 141 0.65 -21.68 -3.38
CA CYS A 141 1.44 -20.70 -2.65
C CYS A 141 0.67 -20.15 -1.43
N THR A 142 0.39 -21.00 -0.45
CA THR A 142 -0.51 -20.67 0.69
C THR A 142 0.02 -19.56 1.61
N GLN A 143 1.33 -19.25 1.54
CA GLN A 143 1.95 -18.15 2.29
C GLN A 143 1.90 -16.80 1.55
N LEU A 144 1.36 -16.76 0.32
CA LEU A 144 1.39 -15.57 -0.51
C LEU A 144 0.50 -14.47 0.08
N GLN A 145 1.10 -13.30 0.31
CA GLN A 145 0.44 -12.10 0.84
C GLN A 145 0.29 -11.03 -0.24
N SER A 146 1.28 -10.89 -1.12
CA SER A 146 1.27 -9.90 -2.20
C SER A 146 1.49 -10.56 -3.55
N LEU A 147 0.57 -10.30 -4.48
CA LEU A 147 0.61 -10.79 -5.85
C LEU A 147 0.50 -9.61 -6.82
N ASP A 148 1.53 -9.44 -7.65
CA ASP A 148 1.58 -8.42 -8.69
C ASP A 148 1.56 -9.05 -10.08
N LEU A 149 0.47 -8.82 -10.82
CA LEU A 149 0.28 -9.27 -12.20
C LEU A 149 0.16 -8.10 -13.18
N PHE A 150 0.43 -6.86 -12.77
CA PHE A 150 0.17 -5.66 -13.56
C PHE A 150 0.84 -5.69 -14.95
N LEU A 151 2.03 -6.28 -15.04
CA LEU A 151 2.79 -6.37 -16.29
C LEU A 151 2.39 -7.55 -17.18
N VAL A 152 1.59 -8.50 -16.70
CA VAL A 152 1.24 -9.72 -17.44
C VAL A 152 0.44 -9.35 -18.67
N GLY A 153 0.96 -9.73 -19.84
CA GLY A 153 0.35 -9.49 -21.14
C GLY A 153 -0.49 -10.66 -21.66
N GLU A 154 -0.28 -11.86 -21.12
CA GLU A 154 -0.96 -13.07 -21.61
C GLU A 154 -2.41 -13.13 -21.11
N PRO A 155 -3.40 -13.37 -21.99
CA PRO A 155 -4.78 -13.50 -21.58
C PRO A 155 -5.04 -14.81 -20.83
N PHE A 156 -5.90 -14.79 -19.81
CA PHE A 156 -6.36 -15.99 -19.13
C PHE A 156 -7.82 -15.89 -18.61
N PRO A 157 -8.51 -17.04 -18.43
CA PRO A 157 -9.91 -17.06 -18.01
C PRO A 157 -10.11 -16.51 -16.60
N PHE A 158 -10.97 -15.50 -16.46
CA PHE A 158 -11.18 -14.79 -15.20
C PHE A 158 -11.65 -15.71 -14.06
N LEU A 159 -12.58 -16.62 -14.34
CA LEU A 159 -13.11 -17.53 -13.31
C LEU A 159 -12.08 -18.56 -12.84
N GLU A 160 -11.21 -19.05 -13.73
CA GLU A 160 -10.13 -19.96 -13.36
C GLU A 160 -9.06 -19.25 -12.53
N PHE A 161 -8.79 -18.00 -12.87
CA PHE A 161 -7.94 -17.13 -12.09
C PHE A 161 -8.51 -16.89 -10.69
N LYS A 162 -9.77 -16.45 -10.59
CA LYS A 162 -10.47 -16.23 -9.30
C LYS A 162 -10.45 -17.51 -8.45
N ARG A 163 -10.67 -18.69 -9.06
CA ARG A 163 -10.62 -20.00 -8.39
C ARG A 163 -9.22 -20.35 -7.88
N SER A 164 -8.19 -19.92 -8.59
CA SER A 164 -6.80 -20.15 -8.17
C SER A 164 -6.43 -19.24 -7.01
N LEU A 165 -6.93 -18.00 -7.01
CA LEU A 165 -6.74 -17.05 -5.93
C LEU A 165 -7.50 -17.43 -4.66
N SER A 166 -8.71 -17.98 -4.76
CA SER A 166 -9.56 -18.27 -3.58
C SER A 166 -8.89 -19.19 -2.54
N LYS A 167 -7.88 -19.98 -2.96
CA LYS A 167 -7.07 -20.84 -2.08
C LYS A 167 -5.99 -20.10 -1.28
N LEU A 168 -5.71 -18.84 -1.63
CA LEU A 168 -4.65 -18.03 -1.05
C LEU A 168 -5.16 -17.27 0.18
N SER A 169 -5.39 -17.99 1.27
CA SER A 169 -6.02 -17.44 2.49
C SER A 169 -5.25 -16.30 3.15
N LYS A 170 -3.95 -16.13 2.85
CA LYS A 170 -3.10 -15.05 3.36
C LYS A 170 -2.96 -13.85 2.42
N LEU A 171 -3.56 -13.89 1.22
CA LEU A 171 -3.42 -12.82 0.23
C LEU A 171 -4.11 -11.54 0.72
N THR A 172 -3.32 -10.47 0.89
CA THR A 172 -3.79 -9.16 1.34
C THR A 172 -3.73 -8.11 0.23
N THR A 173 -2.79 -8.24 -0.70
CA THR A 173 -2.58 -7.29 -1.79
C THR A 173 -2.57 -7.98 -3.15
N LEU A 174 -3.38 -7.48 -4.07
CA LEU A 174 -3.49 -7.96 -5.44
C LEU A 174 -3.42 -6.81 -6.44
N ARG A 175 -2.49 -6.88 -7.39
CA ARG A 175 -2.50 -6.03 -8.58
C ARG A 175 -2.91 -6.87 -9.77
N LEU A 176 -4.09 -6.60 -10.32
CA LEU A 176 -4.62 -7.36 -11.46
C LEU A 176 -3.81 -7.11 -12.73
N PRO A 177 -3.79 -8.08 -13.67
CA PRO A 177 -3.38 -7.79 -15.03
C PRO A 177 -4.32 -6.76 -15.65
N ARG A 178 -3.94 -6.24 -16.82
CA ARG A 178 -4.85 -5.38 -17.59
C ARG A 178 -6.13 -6.14 -17.91
N THR A 179 -7.28 -5.51 -17.76
CA THR A 179 -8.60 -6.19 -17.84
C THR A 179 -8.92 -6.81 -19.19
N HIS A 180 -8.33 -6.32 -20.29
CA HIS A 180 -8.44 -6.99 -21.60
C HIS A 180 -7.73 -8.35 -21.64
N ASN A 181 -6.84 -8.63 -20.68
CA ASN A 181 -6.21 -9.94 -20.52
C ASN A 181 -7.08 -10.89 -19.68
N LEU A 182 -8.19 -10.41 -19.10
CA LEU A 182 -9.14 -11.25 -18.38
C LEU A 182 -10.26 -11.66 -19.33
N THR A 183 -10.25 -12.92 -19.76
CA THR A 183 -11.28 -13.42 -20.66
C THR A 183 -12.54 -13.83 -19.89
N PRO A 184 -13.74 -13.50 -20.40
CA PRO A 184 -14.99 -13.98 -19.82
C PRO A 184 -15.09 -15.51 -19.92
N PRO A 185 -15.96 -16.15 -19.13
CA PRO A 185 -16.20 -17.59 -19.28
C PRO A 185 -16.67 -17.94 -20.70
N ALA A 186 -16.27 -19.11 -21.18
CA ALA A 186 -16.65 -19.58 -22.51
C ALA A 186 -18.18 -19.74 -22.64
N PRO A 187 -18.78 -19.34 -23.78
CA PRO A 187 -20.21 -19.47 -24.01
C PRO A 187 -20.60 -20.97 -23.98
N GLY A 188 -21.64 -21.29 -23.20
CA GLY A 188 -22.10 -22.67 -22.99
C GLY A 188 -21.42 -23.42 -21.83
N SER A 189 -20.47 -22.80 -21.12
CA SER A 189 -20.00 -23.36 -19.85
C SER A 189 -21.11 -23.27 -18.81
N THR A 190 -21.40 -24.36 -18.11
CA THR A 190 -22.20 -24.40 -16.87
C THR A 190 -21.43 -23.76 -15.70
N ALA A 191 -20.71 -22.68 -16.00
CA ALA A 191 -19.89 -21.98 -15.04
C ALA A 191 -20.80 -21.54 -13.89
N PRO A 192 -20.42 -21.87 -12.64
CA PRO A 192 -21.21 -21.49 -11.50
C PRO A 192 -21.34 -19.97 -11.47
N SER A 193 -22.47 -19.49 -10.96
CA SER A 193 -22.75 -18.06 -10.83
C SER A 193 -21.55 -17.34 -10.20
N PRO A 194 -21.29 -16.07 -10.54
CA PRO A 194 -20.09 -15.35 -10.12
C PRO A 194 -19.95 -15.15 -8.60
N SER A 195 -21.05 -15.36 -7.87
CA SER A 195 -21.11 -15.47 -6.41
C SER A 195 -20.53 -16.78 -5.85
N THR A 196 -20.28 -17.80 -6.67
CA THR A 196 -19.85 -19.13 -6.21
C THR A 196 -18.35 -19.23 -5.97
N ILE A 197 -17.54 -18.39 -6.61
CA ILE A 197 -16.09 -18.38 -6.41
C ILE A 197 -15.74 -17.14 -5.56
N PRO A 198 -15.49 -17.29 -4.25
CA PRO A 198 -15.18 -16.17 -3.39
C PRO A 198 -13.78 -15.61 -3.69
N TRP A 199 -13.60 -14.32 -3.46
CA TRP A 199 -12.26 -13.74 -3.36
C TRP A 199 -11.52 -14.30 -2.14
N PRO A 200 -10.18 -14.18 -2.09
CA PRO A 200 -9.42 -14.50 -0.88
C PRO A 200 -9.96 -13.70 0.32
N PRO A 201 -10.18 -14.34 1.48
CA PRO A 201 -10.91 -13.72 2.60
C PRO A 201 -10.15 -12.56 3.25
N ARG A 202 -8.82 -12.49 3.08
CA ARG A 202 -7.97 -11.43 3.66
C ARG A 202 -7.59 -10.35 2.65
N LEU A 203 -8.15 -10.37 1.44
CA LEU A 203 -7.82 -9.41 0.40
C LEU A 203 -8.33 -8.02 0.78
N GLN A 204 -7.40 -7.10 1.00
CA GLN A 204 -7.65 -5.75 1.50
C GLN A 204 -7.27 -4.66 0.49
N ASN A 205 -6.22 -4.90 -0.32
CA ASN A 205 -5.69 -3.94 -1.27
C ASN A 205 -5.83 -4.51 -2.69
N LEU A 206 -6.56 -3.78 -3.54
CA LEU A 206 -6.77 -4.15 -4.94
C LEU A 206 -6.32 -3.02 -5.85
N GLN A 207 -5.45 -3.31 -6.80
CA GLN A 207 -5.19 -2.43 -7.94
C GLN A 207 -5.84 -3.02 -9.19
N ILE A 208 -6.61 -2.18 -9.89
CA ILE A 208 -7.23 -2.51 -11.17
C ILE A 208 -6.63 -1.63 -12.27
N THR A 209 -6.42 -2.24 -13.43
CA THR A 209 -5.89 -1.56 -14.62
C THR A 209 -6.58 -2.05 -15.87
N GLY A 210 -6.78 -1.16 -16.84
CA GLY A 210 -7.22 -1.52 -18.19
C GLY A 210 -8.60 -0.97 -18.56
N ASP A 211 -9.16 -1.56 -19.60
CA ASP A 211 -10.35 -1.09 -20.27
C ASP A 211 -11.51 -2.08 -20.02
N PHE A 212 -12.54 -1.64 -19.32
CA PHE A 212 -13.74 -2.44 -19.06
C PHE A 212 -14.85 -2.21 -20.10
N THR A 213 -14.81 -1.10 -20.84
CA THR A 213 -15.79 -0.83 -21.90
C THR A 213 -15.61 -1.80 -23.06
N ASN A 214 -14.37 -2.21 -23.34
CA ASN A 214 -14.05 -3.25 -24.33
C ASN A 214 -14.31 -4.70 -23.85
N ASN A 215 -14.72 -4.92 -22.60
CA ASN A 215 -15.02 -6.24 -22.07
C ASN A 215 -16.25 -6.23 -21.13
N PRO A 216 -17.42 -5.80 -21.62
CA PRO A 216 -18.62 -5.65 -20.79
C PRO A 216 -19.10 -7.00 -20.24
N SER A 217 -18.78 -8.11 -20.92
CA SER A 217 -19.03 -9.47 -20.46
C SER A 217 -18.35 -9.86 -19.16
N LEU A 218 -17.29 -9.15 -18.75
CA LEU A 218 -16.61 -9.39 -17.47
C LEU A 218 -17.42 -8.86 -16.28
N THR A 219 -18.15 -7.76 -16.47
CA THR A 219 -18.94 -7.03 -15.46
C THR A 219 -19.85 -7.92 -14.62
N PRO A 220 -20.74 -8.75 -15.21
CA PRO A 220 -21.63 -9.59 -14.41
C PRO A 220 -20.84 -10.59 -13.56
N HIS A 221 -19.62 -10.94 -13.96
CA HIS A 221 -18.79 -11.90 -13.24
C HIS A 221 -17.88 -11.28 -12.18
N PHE A 222 -17.74 -9.97 -12.18
CA PHE A 222 -16.90 -9.23 -11.27
C PHE A 222 -17.69 -8.84 -10.02
N THR A 223 -17.26 -9.35 -8.86
CA THR A 223 -17.76 -8.95 -7.54
C THR A 223 -16.61 -8.28 -6.79
N TRP A 224 -16.88 -7.38 -5.85
CA TRP A 224 -15.81 -6.84 -5.02
C TRP A 224 -15.37 -7.83 -3.92
N PRO A 225 -14.10 -7.78 -3.46
CA PRO A 225 -13.67 -8.52 -2.28
C PRO A 225 -14.39 -8.00 -1.03
N PRO A 226 -14.86 -8.88 -0.12
CA PRO A 226 -15.71 -8.47 1.00
C PRO A 226 -14.99 -7.62 2.07
N ASN A 227 -13.66 -7.71 2.16
CA ASN A 227 -12.84 -6.99 3.13
C ASN A 227 -11.95 -5.93 2.44
N LEU A 228 -12.38 -5.43 1.28
CA LEU A 228 -11.61 -4.45 0.53
C LEU A 228 -11.56 -3.12 1.29
N THR A 229 -10.36 -2.66 1.63
CA THR A 229 -10.14 -1.39 2.34
C THR A 229 -9.41 -0.35 1.49
N SER A 230 -8.64 -0.79 0.49
CA SER A 230 -7.88 0.08 -0.41
C SER A 230 -8.09 -0.33 -1.86
N LEU A 231 -8.47 0.64 -2.70
CA LEU A 231 -8.65 0.48 -4.13
C LEU A 231 -7.76 1.48 -4.89
N ILE A 232 -7.03 1.00 -5.88
CA ILE A 232 -6.25 1.82 -6.80
C ILE A 232 -6.76 1.58 -8.22
N LEU A 233 -7.24 2.63 -8.88
CA LEU A 233 -7.59 2.64 -10.29
C LEU A 233 -6.43 3.26 -11.06
N LYS A 234 -5.77 2.49 -11.94
CA LYS A 234 -4.59 2.95 -12.67
C LYS A 234 -4.67 2.58 -14.14
N ASN A 235 -4.40 3.52 -15.04
CA ASN A 235 -4.42 3.32 -16.49
C ASN A 235 -5.73 2.64 -16.95
N CYS A 236 -6.85 3.11 -16.41
CA CYS A 236 -8.20 2.77 -16.78
C CYS A 236 -8.72 3.73 -17.84
N LYS A 237 -9.37 3.17 -18.87
CA LYS A 237 -9.98 3.95 -19.95
C LYS A 237 -11.47 4.16 -19.68
N ASP A 238 -11.94 5.36 -20.01
CA ASP A 238 -13.35 5.74 -20.06
C ASP A 238 -14.12 5.38 -18.78
N LEU A 239 -13.62 5.81 -17.62
CA LEU A 239 -14.20 5.43 -16.34
C LEU A 239 -15.67 5.87 -16.20
N ASP A 240 -16.12 6.99 -16.75
CA ASP A 240 -17.51 7.46 -16.54
C ASP A 240 -18.58 6.57 -17.17
N SER A 241 -18.34 6.05 -18.37
CA SER A 241 -19.22 5.11 -19.05
C SER A 241 -18.84 3.65 -18.78
N SER A 242 -17.81 3.43 -17.95
CA SER A 242 -17.31 2.09 -17.67
C SER A 242 -18.31 1.29 -16.84
N PRO A 243 -18.55 0.02 -17.22
CA PRO A 243 -19.25 -0.92 -16.36
C PRO A 243 -18.62 -1.07 -14.98
N LEU A 244 -17.30 -0.87 -14.84
CA LEU A 244 -16.62 -0.87 -13.55
C LEU A 244 -17.16 0.21 -12.62
N THR A 245 -17.39 1.42 -13.15
CA THR A 245 -17.90 2.53 -12.33
C THR A 245 -19.32 2.28 -11.88
N THR A 246 -20.14 1.67 -12.75
CA THR A 246 -21.48 1.24 -12.35
C THR A 246 -21.39 0.22 -11.21
N VAL A 247 -20.53 -0.80 -11.34
CA VAL A 247 -20.34 -1.81 -10.29
C VAL A 247 -19.69 -1.24 -9.03
N LEU A 248 -18.87 -0.20 -9.14
CA LEU A 248 -18.25 0.48 -7.99
C LEU A 248 -19.28 1.31 -7.21
N LEU A 249 -20.13 2.06 -7.91
CA LEU A 249 -21.09 2.99 -7.29
C LEU A 249 -22.39 2.29 -6.83
N THR A 250 -22.70 1.09 -7.33
CA THR A 250 -23.92 0.36 -6.98
C THR A 250 -23.72 -0.76 -5.97
N ASP A 251 -22.47 -1.14 -5.67
CA ASP A 251 -22.20 -2.20 -4.71
C ASP A 251 -22.50 -1.73 -3.27
N PRO A 252 -23.36 -2.44 -2.51
CA PRO A 252 -23.76 -2.00 -1.18
C PRO A 252 -22.68 -2.22 -0.10
N SER A 253 -21.66 -3.04 -0.36
CA SER A 253 -20.62 -3.37 0.62
C SER A 253 -19.46 -2.37 0.63
N LEU A 254 -19.14 -1.79 -0.53
CA LEU A 254 -18.01 -0.87 -0.68
C LEU A 254 -18.10 0.41 0.16
N PRO A 255 -19.25 1.11 0.24
CA PRO A 255 -19.37 2.37 0.98
C PRO A 255 -18.94 2.28 2.45
N THR A 256 -19.05 1.09 3.05
CA THR A 256 -18.72 0.84 4.47
C THR A 256 -17.30 0.27 4.66
N THR A 257 -16.83 -0.53 3.70
CA THR A 257 -15.56 -1.27 3.80
C THR A 257 -14.38 -0.48 3.24
N LEU A 258 -14.58 0.27 2.16
CA LEU A 258 -13.53 0.99 1.46
C LEU A 258 -13.11 2.25 2.25
N LYS A 259 -11.84 2.30 2.64
CA LYS A 259 -11.25 3.43 3.38
C LYS A 259 -10.31 4.26 2.54
N ARG A 260 -9.68 3.70 1.52
CA ARG A 260 -8.71 4.39 0.67
C ARG A 260 -9.02 4.19 -0.80
N LEU A 261 -9.14 5.29 -1.54
CA LEU A 261 -9.33 5.30 -2.98
C LEU A 261 -8.26 6.18 -3.62
N LYS A 262 -7.44 5.59 -4.50
CA LYS A 262 -6.51 6.34 -5.36
C LYS A 262 -6.89 6.16 -6.82
N ILE A 263 -7.05 7.28 -7.51
CA ILE A 263 -7.32 7.37 -8.93
C ILE A 263 -6.08 8.00 -9.56
N ASP A 264 -5.33 7.19 -10.31
CA ASP A 264 -4.08 7.62 -10.93
C ASP A 264 -4.31 8.60 -12.09
N PRO A 265 -3.44 9.61 -12.30
CA PRO A 265 -3.53 10.54 -13.44
C PRO A 265 -3.51 9.86 -14.81
N SER A 266 -2.93 8.66 -14.92
CA SER A 266 -2.94 7.89 -16.18
C SER A 266 -4.33 7.41 -16.63
N ASN A 267 -5.36 7.60 -15.82
CA ASN A 267 -6.74 7.29 -16.19
C ASN A 267 -7.30 8.36 -17.15
N LYS A 268 -8.13 7.94 -18.12
CA LYS A 268 -8.95 8.88 -18.87
C LYS A 268 -10.29 9.04 -18.13
N LEU A 269 -10.49 10.21 -17.54
CA LEU A 269 -11.62 10.54 -16.68
C LEU A 269 -12.37 11.76 -17.20
N SER A 270 -13.68 11.73 -17.08
CA SER A 270 -14.55 12.89 -17.03
C SER A 270 -14.86 13.23 -15.57
N LEU A 271 -15.31 14.46 -15.34
CA LEU A 271 -15.56 15.04 -14.02
C LEU A 271 -16.62 14.23 -13.21
N THR A 272 -17.56 13.58 -13.90
CA THR A 272 -18.78 13.02 -13.31
C THR A 272 -18.52 11.97 -12.23
N PHE A 273 -17.58 11.05 -12.46
CA PHE A 273 -17.32 9.97 -11.53
C PHE A 273 -16.81 10.47 -10.17
N VAL A 274 -15.78 11.32 -10.19
CA VAL A 274 -15.11 11.83 -8.98
C VAL A 274 -16.07 12.70 -8.17
N ASN A 275 -16.84 13.55 -8.85
CA ASN A 275 -17.80 14.44 -8.22
C ASN A 275 -18.90 13.72 -7.43
N ARG A 276 -19.21 12.45 -7.77
CA ARG A 276 -20.23 11.63 -7.07
C ARG A 276 -19.69 10.87 -5.85
N LEU A 277 -18.38 10.85 -5.63
CA LEU A 277 -17.77 10.13 -4.51
C LEU A 277 -18.26 10.59 -3.13
N PRO A 278 -18.46 11.91 -2.86
CA PRO A 278 -18.98 12.38 -1.57
C PRO A 278 -20.33 11.77 -1.16
N LEU A 279 -21.17 11.44 -2.15
CA LEU A 279 -22.50 10.85 -1.92
C LEU A 279 -22.45 9.32 -1.79
N THR A 280 -21.47 8.67 -2.43
CA THR A 280 -21.44 7.21 -2.58
C THR A 280 -20.45 6.50 -1.66
N MET A 281 -19.40 7.18 -1.21
CA MET A 281 -18.33 6.61 -0.37
C MET A 281 -18.13 7.43 0.91
N PRO A 282 -19.09 7.39 1.85
CA PRO A 282 -19.12 8.27 3.03
C PRO A 282 -18.00 8.02 4.03
N ASP A 283 -17.55 6.77 4.15
CA ASP A 283 -16.59 6.34 5.18
C ASP A 283 -15.14 6.33 4.68
N LEU A 284 -14.88 7.00 3.55
CA LEU A 284 -13.55 7.10 2.96
C LEU A 284 -12.65 7.96 3.86
N ASP A 285 -11.46 7.47 4.16
CA ASP A 285 -10.44 8.09 5.00
C ASP A 285 -9.36 8.80 4.17
N TYR A 286 -9.05 8.25 3.00
CA TYR A 286 -8.05 8.77 2.07
C TYR A 286 -8.59 8.77 0.63
N LEU A 287 -8.46 9.92 -0.04
CA LEU A 287 -8.85 10.12 -1.43
C LEU A 287 -7.69 10.79 -2.17
N SER A 288 -7.21 10.15 -3.22
CA SER A 288 -6.18 10.71 -4.12
C SER A 288 -6.74 10.70 -5.54
N VAL A 289 -6.91 11.87 -6.13
CA VAL A 289 -7.52 12.06 -7.45
C VAL A 289 -6.76 13.09 -8.27
N PRO A 290 -6.79 13.01 -9.61
CA PRO A 290 -6.23 14.06 -10.46
C PRO A 290 -6.96 15.38 -10.21
N GLY A 291 -6.24 16.47 -9.97
CA GLY A 291 -6.86 17.75 -9.57
C GLY A 291 -7.82 18.34 -10.61
N ASP A 292 -7.63 18.04 -11.90
CA ASP A 292 -8.53 18.43 -13.00
C ASP A 292 -9.84 17.63 -13.02
N THR A 293 -10.01 16.63 -12.16
CA THR A 293 -11.24 15.84 -12.08
C THR A 293 -12.23 16.32 -11.03
N VAL A 294 -11.84 17.32 -10.22
CA VAL A 294 -12.66 17.92 -9.16
C VAL A 294 -13.16 19.27 -9.63
N ASP A 295 -14.49 19.44 -9.71
CA ASP A 295 -15.13 20.72 -10.03
C ASP A 295 -16.09 21.17 -8.92
N PHE A 296 -16.79 22.29 -9.14
CA PHE A 296 -17.79 22.82 -8.20
C PHE A 296 -18.86 21.80 -7.78
N THR A 297 -19.23 20.84 -8.64
CA THR A 297 -20.26 19.84 -8.32
C THR A 297 -19.79 18.85 -7.26
N PHE A 298 -18.48 18.59 -7.12
CA PHE A 298 -17.95 17.83 -5.99
C PHE A 298 -18.27 18.52 -4.66
N PHE A 299 -18.13 19.85 -4.61
CA PHE A 299 -18.37 20.66 -3.43
C PHE A 299 -19.87 20.85 -3.16
N GLU A 300 -20.68 21.03 -4.20
CA GLU A 300 -22.15 21.03 -4.07
C GLU A 300 -22.66 19.71 -3.48
N ASN A 301 -22.11 18.57 -3.92
CA ASN A 301 -22.46 17.26 -3.38
C ASN A 301 -22.04 17.09 -1.90
N LEU A 302 -20.93 17.72 -1.48
CA LEU A 302 -20.53 17.77 -0.07
C LEU A 302 -21.51 18.61 0.76
N ASP A 303 -21.95 19.75 0.23
CA ASP A 303 -22.90 20.63 0.90
C ASP A 303 -24.30 20.01 0.96
N GLU A 304 -24.78 19.38 -0.11
CA GLU A 304 -26.03 18.61 -0.13
C GLU A 304 -26.01 17.52 0.93
N ARG A 305 -24.91 16.75 1.01
CA ARG A 305 -24.72 15.75 2.06
C ARG A 305 -24.81 16.37 3.45
N MET A 306 -24.14 17.50 3.68
CA MET A 306 -24.17 18.19 4.97
C MET A 306 -25.58 18.67 5.32
N GLN A 307 -26.35 19.14 4.34
CA GLN A 307 -27.74 19.58 4.54
C GLN A 307 -28.65 18.39 4.89
N LEU A 308 -28.53 17.28 4.16
CA LEU A 308 -29.39 16.11 4.30
C LEU A 308 -29.03 15.24 5.51
N LEU A 309 -27.75 14.95 5.72
CA LEU A 309 -27.29 13.97 6.71
C LEU A 309 -26.66 14.62 7.96
N ARG A 310 -26.36 15.93 7.93
CA ARG A 310 -25.71 16.66 9.03
C ARG A 310 -24.40 16.02 9.50
N GLN A 311 -23.71 15.32 8.59
CA GLN A 311 -22.47 14.59 8.88
C GLN A 311 -21.42 14.88 7.80
N PRO A 312 -20.23 15.37 8.20
CA PRO A 312 -19.12 15.56 7.27
C PRO A 312 -18.60 14.21 6.76
N LEU A 313 -17.84 14.24 5.68
CA LEU A 313 -17.15 13.08 5.16
C LEU A 313 -16.12 12.57 6.19
N ALA A 314 -15.90 11.25 6.27
CA ALA A 314 -14.89 10.67 7.17
C ALA A 314 -13.44 10.98 6.74
N LEU A 315 -13.27 11.66 5.61
CA LEU A 315 -12.00 11.89 4.94
C LEU A 315 -11.00 12.64 5.83
N ARG A 316 -9.80 12.07 5.97
CA ARG A 316 -8.66 12.65 6.68
C ARG A 316 -7.59 13.18 5.74
N THR A 317 -7.43 12.56 4.57
CA THR A 317 -6.42 12.98 3.59
C THR A 317 -7.05 13.13 2.22
N LEU A 318 -6.86 14.30 1.62
CA LEU A 318 -7.24 14.60 0.24
C LEU A 318 -5.98 14.95 -0.56
N GLU A 319 -5.68 14.16 -1.58
CA GLU A 319 -4.60 14.45 -2.52
C GLU A 319 -5.16 14.85 -3.88
N LEU A 320 -4.67 15.98 -4.39
CA LEU A 320 -4.91 16.51 -5.71
C LEU A 320 -3.66 16.28 -6.56
N ASP A 321 -3.61 15.09 -7.17
CA ASP A 321 -2.51 14.58 -7.99
C ASP A 321 -2.41 15.34 -9.33
N GLN A 322 -1.41 15.00 -10.14
CA GLN A 322 -1.19 15.59 -11.46
C GLN A 322 -2.44 15.49 -12.35
N PRO A 323 -2.65 16.43 -13.29
CA PRO A 323 -3.79 16.39 -14.20
C PRO A 323 -3.78 15.15 -15.12
N CYS A 324 -4.97 14.72 -15.55
CA CYS A 324 -5.15 13.60 -16.47
C CYS A 324 -4.67 13.89 -17.91
N SER A 325 -4.63 15.15 -18.33
CA SER A 325 -4.23 15.54 -19.69
C SER A 325 -3.10 16.58 -19.70
N ASP A 326 -2.09 16.37 -20.55
CA ASP A 326 -1.02 17.35 -20.81
C ASP A 326 -1.52 18.61 -21.55
N THR A 327 -2.72 18.56 -22.14
CA THR A 327 -3.22 19.59 -23.09
C THR A 327 -4.18 20.60 -22.49
N ALA A 328 -4.88 20.27 -21.40
CA ALA A 328 -5.64 21.25 -20.64
C ALA A 328 -4.66 21.87 -19.63
N ALA A 329 -4.10 23.02 -19.99
CA ALA A 329 -3.28 23.84 -19.09
C ALA A 329 -3.91 23.83 -17.69
N SER A 330 -3.08 23.54 -16.67
CA SER A 330 -3.30 23.38 -15.22
C SER A 330 -4.44 24.18 -14.56
N LEU A 331 -5.68 24.04 -15.07
CA LEU A 331 -6.84 24.77 -14.60
C LEU A 331 -7.60 23.89 -13.63
N MET A 332 -7.47 24.19 -12.34
CA MET A 332 -8.41 23.70 -11.35
C MET A 332 -9.81 24.27 -11.66
N TYR A 333 -10.81 23.40 -11.67
CA TYR A 333 -12.21 23.80 -11.87
C TYR A 333 -12.87 24.34 -10.60
N PHE A 334 -12.09 24.62 -9.56
CA PHE A 334 -12.53 25.24 -8.31
C PHE A 334 -11.50 26.27 -7.85
N THR A 335 -11.91 27.15 -6.94
CA THR A 335 -11.04 28.18 -6.37
C THR A 335 -10.63 27.81 -4.94
N PRO A 336 -9.47 28.27 -4.45
CA PRO A 336 -9.04 28.03 -3.07
C PRO A 336 -10.09 28.40 -2.00
N PRO A 337 -10.86 29.51 -2.13
CA PRO A 337 -11.96 29.81 -1.21
C PRO A 337 -13.05 28.73 -1.17
N THR A 338 -13.37 28.10 -2.30
CA THR A 338 -14.33 26.98 -2.34
C THR A 338 -13.81 25.78 -1.54
N LEU A 339 -12.52 25.48 -1.65
CA LEU A 339 -11.89 24.42 -0.86
C LEU A 339 -11.86 24.77 0.64
N VAL A 340 -11.54 26.01 1.00
CA VAL A 340 -11.57 26.49 2.39
C VAL A 340 -12.99 26.37 2.98
N HIS A 341 -14.02 26.75 2.22
CA HIS A 341 -15.42 26.58 2.63
C HIS A 341 -15.78 25.09 2.84
N ALA A 342 -15.39 24.24 1.89
CA ALA A 342 -15.63 22.80 1.99
C ALA A 342 -14.93 22.20 3.21
N LEU A 343 -13.70 22.62 3.49
CA LEU A 343 -12.96 22.22 4.67
C LEU A 343 -13.71 22.62 5.94
N GLN A 344 -14.28 23.82 6.04
CA GLN A 344 -15.04 24.24 7.22
C GLN A 344 -16.32 23.41 7.44
N ASN A 345 -16.91 22.87 6.37
CA ASN A 345 -18.17 22.14 6.38
C ASN A 345 -17.99 20.65 6.04
N GLY A 346 -18.22 20.26 4.78
CA GLY A 346 -18.28 18.86 4.34
C GLY A 346 -16.99 18.05 4.53
N LEU A 347 -15.84 18.70 4.61
CA LEU A 347 -14.51 18.12 4.81
C LEU A 347 -13.92 18.48 6.18
N ALA A 348 -14.77 18.61 7.21
CA ALA A 348 -14.36 18.98 8.57
C ALA A 348 -13.34 18.03 9.23
N ASN A 349 -13.20 16.80 8.72
CA ASN A 349 -12.29 15.77 9.26
C ASN A 349 -10.92 15.72 8.57
N VAL A 350 -10.74 16.45 7.46
CA VAL A 350 -9.48 16.49 6.71
C VAL A 350 -8.38 17.11 7.58
N ARG A 351 -7.25 16.41 7.66
CA ARG A 351 -6.03 16.76 8.41
C ARG A 351 -4.91 17.17 7.47
N SER A 352 -4.78 16.47 6.35
CA SER A 352 -3.71 16.71 5.40
C SER A 352 -4.24 16.84 3.98
N ILE A 353 -3.64 17.76 3.23
CA ILE A 353 -3.94 17.99 1.82
C ILE A 353 -2.64 17.87 1.02
N GLY A 354 -2.59 16.91 0.10
CA GLY A 354 -1.49 16.77 -0.84
C GLY A 354 -1.82 17.53 -2.12
N ILE A 355 -0.90 18.37 -2.60
CA ILE A 355 -1.07 19.13 -3.84
C ILE A 355 0.12 18.85 -4.74
N SER A 356 -0.11 18.39 -5.96
CA SER A 356 0.99 18.19 -6.90
C SER A 356 1.64 19.51 -7.32
N ASP A 357 2.97 19.50 -7.49
CA ASP A 357 3.75 20.63 -8.02
C ASP A 357 3.25 21.15 -9.39
N ALA A 358 2.46 20.34 -10.11
CA ALA A 358 1.83 20.74 -11.37
C ALA A 358 0.76 21.84 -11.20
N TRP A 359 0.27 22.05 -9.97
CA TRP A 359 -0.72 23.07 -9.65
C TRP A 359 -0.01 24.32 -9.13
N GLU A 360 0.10 25.36 -9.96
CA GLU A 360 0.67 26.66 -9.59
C GLU A 360 -0.29 27.47 -8.69
N LEU A 361 -0.61 26.95 -7.51
CA LEU A 361 -1.28 27.74 -6.47
C LEU A 361 -0.33 28.83 -5.98
N LYS A 362 -0.86 30.03 -5.77
CA LYS A 362 -0.06 31.13 -5.23
C LYS A 362 0.27 30.83 -3.76
N GLY A 363 1.46 31.23 -3.30
CA GLY A 363 1.90 30.98 -1.91
C GLY A 363 0.86 31.38 -0.86
N GLY A 364 0.20 32.53 -1.03
CA GLY A 364 -0.85 32.99 -0.12
C GLY A 364 -2.10 32.10 -0.08
N GLU A 365 -2.43 31.39 -1.16
CA GLU A 365 -3.58 30.46 -1.21
C GLU A 365 -3.27 29.17 -0.45
N VAL A 366 -2.04 28.67 -0.55
CA VAL A 366 -1.56 27.49 0.18
C VAL A 366 -1.46 27.80 1.68
N GLU A 367 -0.92 28.96 2.03
CA GLU A 367 -0.84 29.45 3.42
C GLU A 367 -2.23 29.59 4.05
N GLU A 368 -3.24 30.06 3.31
CA GLU A 368 -4.62 30.15 3.81
C GLU A 368 -5.20 28.76 4.14
N ILE A 369 -5.00 27.78 3.25
CA ILE A 369 -5.44 26.40 3.45
C ILE A 369 -4.73 25.77 4.66
N ASP A 370 -3.41 25.94 4.76
CA ASP A 370 -2.59 25.38 5.84
C ASP A 370 -2.94 26.00 7.21
N ALA A 371 -3.04 27.34 7.27
CA ALA A 371 -3.45 28.06 8.47
C ALA A 371 -4.83 27.63 8.96
N MET A 372 -5.76 27.41 8.02
CA MET A 372 -7.09 26.91 8.34
C MET A 372 -7.01 25.50 8.96
N LEU A 373 -6.25 24.56 8.37
CA LEU A 373 -6.08 23.21 8.91
C LEU A 373 -5.50 23.25 10.33
N ARG A 374 -4.38 23.97 10.54
CA ARG A 374 -3.72 24.09 11.84
C ARG A 374 -4.61 24.72 12.90
N SER A 375 -5.32 25.81 12.56
CA SER A 375 -6.21 26.51 13.51
C SER A 375 -7.35 25.63 14.02
N ARG A 376 -7.86 24.72 13.18
CA ARG A 376 -8.95 23.81 13.53
C ARG A 376 -8.53 22.76 14.53
N PHE A 377 -7.39 22.11 14.31
CA PHE A 377 -6.93 21.03 15.19
C PHE A 377 -6.38 21.56 16.51
N SER A 378 -5.81 22.76 16.52
CA SER A 378 -5.45 23.48 17.75
C SER A 378 -6.68 23.74 18.64
N LYS A 379 -7.80 24.20 18.06
CA LYS A 379 -9.06 24.42 18.78
C LYS A 379 -9.68 23.11 19.31
N LYS A 380 -9.56 22.01 18.58
CA LYS A 380 -10.05 20.69 19.04
C LYS A 380 -9.22 20.15 20.22
N LYS A 381 -7.90 20.36 20.25
CA LYS A 381 -7.05 20.00 21.41
C LYS A 381 -7.45 20.78 22.67
N GLN A 382 -7.68 22.09 22.54
CA GLN A 382 -8.12 22.94 23.67
C GLN A 382 -9.51 22.57 24.22
N GLN A 383 -10.42 22.05 23.39
CA GLN A 383 -11.73 21.59 23.85
C GLN A 383 -11.72 20.19 24.50
N GLN A 384 -10.65 19.41 24.32
CA GLN A 384 -10.53 18.05 24.87
C GLN A 384 -9.68 17.98 26.16
N GLN A 385 -9.04 19.07 26.59
CA GLN A 385 -8.43 19.13 27.92
C GLN A 385 -9.53 19.26 29.00
N PRO A 386 -9.54 18.39 30.03
CA PRO A 386 -10.54 18.46 31.09
C PRO A 386 -10.31 19.74 31.91
N ARG A 387 -11.36 20.56 32.05
CA ARG A 387 -11.40 21.66 33.02
C ARG A 387 -11.23 21.08 34.42
N VAL A 388 -10.03 21.17 34.98
CA VAL A 388 -9.81 21.01 36.42
C VAL A 388 -10.41 22.25 37.09
N ASN A 389 -11.71 22.20 37.38
CA ASN A 389 -12.37 23.19 38.21
C ASN A 389 -11.99 22.92 39.67
N GLY A 390 -11.08 23.73 40.20
CA GLY A 390 -10.84 23.84 41.64
C GLY A 390 -12.09 24.41 42.33
N HIS A 391 -12.82 23.56 43.04
CA HIS A 391 -13.88 23.98 43.95
C HIS A 391 -13.26 24.22 45.33
N VAL A 392 -13.42 25.45 45.81
CA VAL A 392 -13.01 25.93 47.12
C VAL A 392 -13.98 25.38 48.16
N ASP A 393 -13.48 24.59 49.11
CA ASP A 393 -14.23 24.26 50.33
C ASP A 393 -13.62 24.98 51.53
N ALA A 394 -14.49 25.74 52.19
CA ALA A 394 -14.24 26.46 53.42
C ALA A 394 -14.36 25.53 54.63
N GLY A 395 -13.42 25.63 55.57
CA GLY A 395 -13.50 24.97 56.87
C GLY A 395 -12.37 25.44 57.78
N GLY A 396 -12.66 26.42 58.64
CA GLY A 396 -11.68 27.05 59.53
C GLY A 396 -11.38 26.28 60.81
N ILE A 397 -10.39 26.79 61.55
CA ILE A 397 -10.29 27.00 63.02
C ILE A 397 -8.84 27.50 63.34
N PRO A 398 -8.62 28.29 64.43
CA PRO A 398 -7.67 29.40 64.45
C PRO A 398 -6.31 29.12 65.13
N SER A 399 -5.39 30.08 64.96
CA SER A 399 -3.98 30.21 65.40
C SER A 399 -3.74 30.04 66.92
N PRO A 400 -2.48 30.02 67.45
CA PRO A 400 -1.68 31.27 67.62
C PRO A 400 -0.11 31.02 67.66
N PRO A 401 0.77 31.89 68.24
CA PRO A 401 1.80 32.61 67.47
C PRO A 401 3.26 32.47 67.98
N THR A 402 4.29 32.78 67.18
CA THR A 402 5.63 33.29 67.61
C THR A 402 6.56 33.43 66.39
N SER A 403 6.96 34.66 66.01
CA SER A 403 8.25 35.35 66.30
C SER A 403 9.35 35.09 65.26
N VAL A 404 9.61 36.07 64.38
CA VAL A 404 10.86 36.87 64.23
C VAL A 404 12.13 36.05 63.89
N ASP A 405 12.66 36.19 62.67
CA ASP A 405 13.94 36.87 62.34
C ASP A 405 14.47 36.49 60.94
N GLU A 406 15.36 37.35 60.47
CA GLU A 406 15.90 37.62 59.13
C GLU A 406 16.72 36.47 58.46
N ASP A 407 16.78 36.47 57.12
CA ASP A 407 17.95 36.92 56.33
C ASP A 407 18.31 36.09 55.07
N THR A 408 18.60 36.84 54.00
CA THR A 408 19.48 36.57 52.81
C THR A 408 19.26 35.46 51.76
N GLY A 409 19.31 35.91 50.49
CA GLY A 409 20.13 35.30 49.41
C GLY A 409 19.35 34.52 48.35
N GLU A 410 18.91 35.15 47.25
CA GLU A 410 19.58 35.22 45.94
C GLU A 410 19.99 33.86 45.33
N GLY A 411 19.41 33.55 44.17
CA GLY A 411 19.78 32.41 43.32
C GLY A 411 18.69 32.05 42.32
N VAL A 412 18.43 32.96 41.37
CA VAL A 412 17.62 32.74 40.16
C VAL A 412 18.41 31.82 39.23
N ASP A 413 17.80 30.71 38.80
CA ASP A 413 18.05 30.01 37.53
C ASP A 413 16.87 29.04 37.31
N ASN A 414 15.77 29.57 36.76
CA ASN A 414 14.70 28.76 36.17
C ASN A 414 15.01 28.68 34.66
N ASP A 415 15.68 27.61 34.26
CA ASP A 415 15.64 27.11 32.88
C ASP A 415 14.29 26.39 32.69
N ASP A 416 13.26 27.16 32.35
CA ASP A 416 12.01 26.63 31.79
C ASP A 416 12.24 26.39 30.29
N ASP A 417 12.82 25.25 29.96
CA ASP A 417 12.79 24.67 28.61
C ASP A 417 11.38 24.11 28.36
N ASP A 418 10.45 24.99 27.96
CA ASP A 418 9.17 24.62 27.34
C ASP A 418 9.41 24.14 25.90
N ASP A 419 10.02 22.95 25.75
CA ASP A 419 10.03 22.19 24.49
C ASP A 419 8.74 21.34 24.40
N ASP A 420 7.61 22.01 24.20
CA ASP A 420 6.30 21.40 23.88
C ASP A 420 5.97 21.62 22.38
N ASP A 421 6.97 21.50 21.51
CA ASP A 421 6.80 21.43 20.05
C ASP A 421 6.57 19.98 19.59
N ASP A 422 5.53 19.33 20.13
CA ASP A 422 4.85 18.23 19.45
C ASP A 422 4.04 18.82 18.28
N VAL A 423 4.74 19.35 17.27
CA VAL A 423 4.15 19.67 15.97
C VAL A 423 3.70 18.34 15.39
N ASP A 424 2.38 18.10 15.38
CA ASP A 424 1.79 16.97 14.64
C ASP A 424 2.20 17.11 13.16
N ASP A 425 3.30 16.46 12.75
CA ASP A 425 3.83 16.42 11.38
C ASP A 425 2.79 15.92 10.34
N ASP A 426 1.68 15.35 10.81
CA ASP A 426 0.59 14.81 10.02
C ASP A 426 -0.51 15.85 9.65
N ILE A 427 -0.39 17.11 10.09
CA ILE A 427 -1.40 18.17 9.85
C ILE A 427 -0.81 19.29 8.99
N GLY A 428 -1.38 19.47 7.80
CA GLY A 428 -1.03 20.58 6.92
C GLY A 428 -1.11 20.26 5.43
N VAL A 429 -0.57 21.17 4.63
CA VAL A 429 -0.41 21.00 3.18
C VAL A 429 0.97 20.44 2.88
N TYR A 430 1.04 19.43 2.01
CA TYR A 430 2.29 18.86 1.52
C TYR A 430 2.28 18.75 -0.01
N TYR A 431 3.47 18.77 -0.61
CA TYR A 431 3.63 18.59 -2.05
C TYR A 431 3.87 17.10 -2.37
N ILE A 432 3.28 16.62 -3.48
CA ILE A 432 3.32 15.21 -3.93
C ILE A 432 4.03 15.00 -5.26
#